data_AF-X1A7D0-F1
#
_entry.id   AF-X1A7D0-F1
#
_cell.length_a   1.000
_cell.length_b   1.000
_cell.length_c   1.000
_cell.angle_alpha   90.00
_cell.angle_beta   90.00
_cell.angle_gamma   90.00
#
_symmetry.space_group_name_H-M   'P 1'
#
loop_
_entity.id
_entity.type
_entity.pdbx_description
1 polymer ?
#
loop_
_entity_poly.entity_id
_entity_poly.type
_entity_poly.pdbx_seq_one_letter_code
_entity_poly.pdbx_strand_id
1 'polypeptide(L)' 'MIRKPISGPKSKELLKVKEKYVPKGVFNTVPTFIKRGEGAVIEDVDGEIYY' A
#
# COMPACT_ATOMS: atom_id res chain seq x y z
N MET A 1 18.49 -6.87 11.51
CA MET A 1 17.39 -5.93 11.20
C MET A 1 16.55 -6.56 10.10
N ILE A 2 15.38 -7.10 10.41
CA ILE A 2 14.49 -7.71 9.40
C ILE A 2 13.74 -6.56 8.73
N ARG A 3 13.98 -6.32 7.44
CA ARG A 3 13.21 -5.33 6.66
C ARG A 3 11.91 -6.00 6.21
N LYS A 4 10.77 -5.56 6.74
CA LYS A 4 9.46 -5.99 6.27
C LYS A 4 9.23 -5.41 4.86
N PRO A 5 8.73 -6.19 3.89
CA PRO A 5 8.39 -5.65 2.58
C PRO A 5 7.23 -4.65 2.69
N ILE A 6 7.32 -3.52 1.97
CA ILE A 6 6.31 -2.45 1.96
C ILE A 6 4.94 -2.96 1.46
N SER A 7 4.93 -3.93 0.54
CA SER A 7 3.71 -4.54 0.03
C SER A 7 3.39 -5.83 0.80
N GLY A 8 2.53 -5.75 1.83
CA GLY A 8 2.01 -6.94 2.51
C GLY A 8 0.99 -7.72 1.66
N PRO A 9 0.44 -8.84 2.18
CA PRO A 9 -0.49 -9.68 1.45
C PRO A 9 -1.71 -8.95 0.88
N LYS A 10 -2.35 -8.08 1.67
CA LYS A 10 -3.54 -7.34 1.22
C LYS A 10 -3.18 -6.28 0.20
N SER A 11 -2.06 -5.59 0.40
CA SER A 11 -1.54 -4.66 -0.60
C SER A 11 -1.29 -5.36 -1.94
N LYS A 12 -0.72 -6.57 -1.94
CA LYS A 12 -0.51 -7.34 -3.17
C LYS A 12 -1.81 -7.73 -3.87
N GLU A 13 -2.85 -8.10 -3.12
CA GLU A 13 -4.16 -8.40 -3.69
C GLU A 13 -4.76 -7.16 -4.37
N LEU A 14 -4.71 -6.00 -3.71
CA LEU A 14 -5.20 -4.75 -4.27
C LEU A 14 -4.36 -4.25 -5.44
N LEU A 15 -3.04 -4.48 -5.45
CA LEU A 15 -2.18 -4.20 -6.60
C LEU A 15 -2.60 -5.01 -7.83
N LYS A 16 -2.96 -6.30 -7.67
CA LYS A 16 -3.48 -7.11 -8.78
C LYS A 16 -4.82 -6.59 -9.29
N VAL A 17 -5.70 -6.14 -8.39
CA VAL A 17 -6.97 -5.49 -8.78
C VAL A 17 -6.66 -4.22 -9.57
N LYS A 18 -5.74 -3.38 -9.09
CA LYS A 18 -5.30 -2.18 -9.80
C LYS A 18 -4.77 -2.51 -11.20
N GLU A 19 -3.87 -3.49 -11.34
CA GLU A 19 -3.30 -3.88 -12.65
C GLU A 19 -4.36 -4.25 -13.68
N LYS A 20 -5.50 -4.81 -13.23
CA LYS A 20 -6.61 -5.20 -14.10
C LYS A 20 -7.47 -4.01 -14.56
N TYR A 21 -7.65 -3.00 -13.71
CA TYR A 21 -8.67 -1.96 -13.92
C TYR A 21 -8.12 -0.54 -14.09
N VAL A 22 -6.85 -0.31 -13.77
CA VAL A 22 -6.22 1.02 -13.81
C VAL A 22 -5.11 1.04 -14.88
N PRO A 23 -5.08 2.05 -15.76
CA PRO A 23 -4.01 2.19 -16.75
C PRO A 23 -2.62 2.25 -16.12
N LYS A 24 -1.63 1.63 -16.78
CA LYS A 24 -0.24 1.58 -16.31
C LYS A 24 0.40 2.96 -16.05
N GLY A 25 -0.05 4.00 -16.77
CA GLY A 25 0.43 5.37 -16.57
C GLY A 25 0.08 5.98 -15.21
N VAL A 26 -0.90 5.42 -14.50
CA VAL A 26 -1.23 5.79 -13.12
C VAL A 26 -0.44 4.89 -12.16
N PHE A 27 0.79 5.29 -11.84
CA PHE A 27 1.70 4.51 -10.99
C PHE A 27 1.62 4.91 -9.51
N ASN A 28 2.09 4.03 -8.63
CA ASN A 28 2.24 4.31 -7.20
C ASN A 28 3.72 4.50 -6.90
N THR A 29 4.08 5.53 -6.15
CA THR A 29 5.44 5.71 -5.61
C THR A 29 5.72 4.75 -4.45
N VAL A 30 4.68 4.38 -3.71
CA VAL A 30 4.72 3.39 -2.62
C VAL A 30 3.72 2.28 -2.95
N PRO A 31 4.15 1.01 -3.09
CA PRO A 31 3.27 -0.09 -3.51
C PRO A 31 2.45 -0.67 -2.33
N THR A 32 1.69 0.21 -1.66
CA THR A 32 0.75 -0.13 -0.57
C THR A 32 -0.55 0.70 -0.73
N PHE A 33 -1.54 0.44 0.11
CA PHE A 33 -2.81 1.16 0.15
C PHE A 33 -3.13 1.64 1.55
N ILE A 34 -3.58 2.88 1.68
CA ILE A 34 -3.94 3.49 2.97
C ILE A 34 -5.28 2.93 3.44
N LYS A 35 -5.32 2.46 4.68
CA LYS A 35 -6.56 2.12 5.41
C LYS A 35 -7.08 3.31 6.21
N ARG A 36 -6.19 4.05 6.87
CA ARG A 36 -6.54 5.23 7.69
C ARG A 36 -5.38 6.23 7.70
N GLY A 37 -5.71 7.52 7.75
CA GLY A 37 -4.73 8.59 7.99
C GLY A 37 -5.24 9.53 9.09
N GLU A 38 -4.37 9.90 10.03
CA GLU A 38 -4.68 10.79 11.15
C GLU A 38 -3.45 11.66 11.47
N GLY A 39 -3.56 12.98 11.29
CA GLY A 39 -2.41 13.88 11.41
C GLY A 39 -1.30 13.50 10.42
N ALA A 40 -0.08 13.28 10.94
CA ALA A 40 1.07 12.81 10.16
C ALA A 40 1.20 11.27 10.10
N VAL A 41 0.24 10.54 10.68
CA VAL A 41 0.30 9.08 10.81
C VAL A 41 -0.57 8.42 9.74
N ILE A 42 0.00 7.40 9.07
CA ILE A 42 -0.71 6.58 8.08
C ILE A 42 -0.73 5.12 8.56
N GLU A 43 -1.90 4.49 8.53
CA GLU A 43 -2.09 3.05 8.68
C GLU A 43 -2.42 2.45 7.31
N ASP A 44 -1.66 1.45 6.85
CA ASP A 44 -1.96 0.75 5.60
C ASP A 44 -2.94 -0.41 5.79
N VAL A 45 -3.38 -1.01 4.67
CA VAL A 45 -4.33 -2.13 4.67
C VAL A 45 -3.78 -3.40 5.33
N ASP A 46 -2.45 -3.53 5.43
CA ASP A 46 -1.74 -4.62 6.09
C ASP A 46 -1.54 -4.36 7.60
N GLY A 47 -1.86 -3.15 8.09
CA GLY A 47 -1.77 -2.73 9.48
C GLY A 47 -0.42 -2.13 9.88
N GLU A 48 0.44 -1.80 8.91
CA GLU A 48 1.69 -1.08 9.16
C GLU A 48 1.41 0.40 9.42
N ILE A 49 2.16 0.98 10.38
CA ILE A 49 2.05 2.38 10.77
C ILE A 49 3.28 3.15 10.30
N TYR A 50 3.06 4.29 9.64
CA TYR A 50 4.08 5.21 9.13
C TYR A 50 3.95 6.58 9.82
N TYR A 51 5.09 7.22 10.10
CA TYR A 51 5.22 8.52 10.77
C TYR A 51 6.11 9.48 9.98
#